data_AF-A0A7X6UUF7-F1
#
_entry.id   AF-A0A7X6UUF7-F1
#
_cell.length_a   1.000
_cell.length_b   1.000
_cell.length_c   1.000
_cell.angle_alpha   90.00
_cell.angle_beta   90.00
_cell.angle_gamma   90.00
#
_symmetry.space_group_name_H-M   'P 1'
#
loop_
_entity.id
_entity.type
_entity.pdbx_description
1 polymer ?
#
loop_
_entity_poly.entity_id
_entity_poly.type
_entity_poly.pdbx_seq_one_letter_code
_entity_poly.pdbx_strand_id
1 'polypeptide(L)'
;MDSIGQTLRKARQAKKMSVVEVARATNALSKQIEALEADNFDVFPAAIYAQGFIRLYAECVGLDPQPLLQAYRTGAAEGVAPAASAPAGARA
;
A
#
# COMPACT_ATOMS: atom_id res chain seq x y z
N MET A 1 -6.39 -17.76 1.88
CA MET A 1 -5.52 -16.92 1.03
C MET A 1 -5.25 -15.66 1.82
N ASP A 2 -4.00 -15.28 2.02
CA ASP A 2 -3.68 -14.03 2.72
C ASP A 2 -4.12 -12.84 1.86
N SER A 3 -4.63 -11.77 2.49
CA SER A 3 -4.88 -10.51 1.80
C SER A 3 -3.57 -9.77 1.48
N ILE A 4 -3.65 -8.68 0.71
CA ILE A 4 -2.49 -7.85 0.38
C ILE A 4 -1.88 -7.31 1.68
N GLY A 5 -2.71 -6.77 2.57
CA GLY A 5 -2.28 -6.24 3.86
C GLY A 5 -1.63 -7.27 4.76
N GLN A 6 -2.21 -8.47 4.83
CA GLN A 6 -1.62 -9.58 5.60
C GLN A 6 -0.26 -10.00 5.04
N THR A 7 -0.12 -10.05 3.71
CA THR A 7 1.14 -10.42 3.05
C THR A 7 2.25 -9.38 3.34
N LEU A 8 1.94 -8.09 3.21
CA LEU A 8 2.87 -6.99 3.50
C LEU A 8 3.28 -6.98 4.98
N ARG A 9 2.32 -7.18 5.90
CA ARG A 9 2.57 -7.25 7.34
C ARG A 9 3.49 -8.40 7.71
N LYS A 10 3.22 -9.60 7.19
CA LYS A 10 4.06 -10.79 7.45
C LYS A 10 5.49 -10.57 6.96
N ALA A 11 5.68 -10.01 5.76
CA ALA A 11 7.01 -9.73 5.23
C ALA A 11 7.76 -8.65 6.03
N ARG A 12 7.06 -7.59 6.48
CA ARG A 12 7.65 -6.59 7.38
C ARG A 12 8.13 -7.21 8.69
N GLN A 13 7.28 -8.04 9.30
CA GLN A 13 7.59 -8.74 10.56
C GLN A 13 8.75 -9.72 10.38
N ALA A 14 8.81 -10.44 9.26
CA ALA A 14 9.93 -11.34 8.93
C ALA A 14 11.26 -10.57 8.82
N LYS A 15 11.23 -9.35 8.30
CA LYS A 15 12.38 -8.43 8.30
C LYS A 15 12.63 -7.71 9.63
N LYS A 16 11.80 -7.94 10.66
CA LYS A 16 11.86 -7.28 11.97
C LYS A 16 11.78 -5.75 11.89
N MET A 17 11.11 -5.23 10.87
CA MET A 17 10.91 -3.78 10.70
C MET A 17 9.64 -3.33 11.44
N SER A 18 9.71 -2.18 12.08
CA SER A 18 8.55 -1.46 12.61
C SER A 18 7.78 -0.75 11.49
N VAL A 19 6.52 -0.40 11.76
CA VAL A 19 5.69 0.41 10.85
C VAL A 19 6.38 1.74 10.54
N VAL A 20 6.99 2.37 11.56
CA VAL A 20 7.68 3.66 11.43
C VAL A 20 8.91 3.56 10.53
N GLU A 21 9.68 2.46 10.61
CA GLU A 21 10.84 2.24 9.74
C GLU A 21 10.43 2.07 8.27
N VAL A 22 9.36 1.31 8.00
CA VAL A 22 8.81 1.17 6.65
C VAL A 22 8.28 2.51 6.15
N ALA A 23 7.54 3.25 6.98
CA ALA A 23 7.01 4.57 6.63
C ALA A 23 8.14 5.53 6.22
N ARG A 24 9.22 5.57 7.00
CA ARG A 24 10.43 6.35 6.67
C ARG A 24 11.08 5.88 5.36
N ALA A 25 11.28 4.57 5.20
CA ALA A 25 11.95 4.02 4.01
C ALA A 25 11.16 4.24 2.71
N THR A 26 9.83 4.30 2.79
CA THR A 26 8.93 4.50 1.65
C THR A 26 8.48 5.96 1.49
N ASN A 27 8.95 6.86 2.36
CA ASN A 27 8.48 8.25 2.44
C ASN A 27 6.94 8.36 2.55
N ALA A 28 6.36 7.45 3.31
CA ALA A 28 4.92 7.38 3.62
C ALA A 28 4.66 7.82 5.06
N LEU A 29 3.39 8.08 5.37
CA LEU A 29 2.92 8.24 6.75
C LEU A 29 2.71 6.88 7.40
N SER A 30 3.00 6.73 8.70
CA SER A 30 2.73 5.49 9.44
C SER A 30 1.28 5.03 9.30
N LYS A 31 0.33 5.98 9.31
CA LYS A 31 -1.09 5.72 9.10
C LYS A 31 -1.38 5.07 7.73
N GLN A 32 -0.63 5.41 6.69
CA GLN A 32 -0.78 4.80 5.36
C GLN A 32 -0.23 3.37 5.35
N ILE A 33 0.87 3.11 6.05
CA ILE A 33 1.42 1.75 6.21
C ILE A 33 0.42 0.86 6.98
N GLU A 34 -0.11 1.36 8.09
CA GLU A 34 -1.14 0.66 8.87
C GLU A 34 -2.40 0.40 8.05
N ALA A 35 -2.83 1.37 7.24
CA ALA A 35 -3.99 1.23 6.36
C ALA A 35 -3.76 0.15 5.29
N LEU A 36 -2.56 0.09 4.68
CA LEU A 36 -2.20 -0.98 3.75
C LEU A 36 -2.22 -2.35 4.43
N GLU A 37 -1.67 -2.47 5.65
CA GLU A 37 -1.70 -3.72 6.41
C GLU A 37 -3.11 -4.16 6.81
N ALA A 38 -4.04 -3.21 6.88
CA ALA A 38 -5.46 -3.45 7.18
C ALA A 38 -6.34 -3.57 5.92
N ASP A 39 -5.75 -3.55 4.71
CA ASP A 39 -6.46 -3.49 3.42
C ASP A 39 -7.46 -2.32 3.32
N ASN A 40 -7.24 -1.26 4.10
CA ASN A 40 -8.04 -0.04 4.08
C ASN A 40 -7.48 0.92 3.03
N PHE A 41 -7.93 0.75 1.79
CA PHE A 41 -7.48 1.59 0.68
C PHE A 41 -8.25 2.91 0.55
N ASP A 42 -9.33 3.10 1.31
CA ASP A 42 -10.16 4.32 1.31
C ASP A 42 -9.42 5.55 1.85
N VAL A 43 -8.33 5.34 2.60
CA VAL A 43 -7.48 6.44 3.06
C VAL A 43 -6.70 7.11 1.93
N PHE A 44 -6.61 6.47 0.75
CA PHE A 44 -5.89 7.00 -0.40
C PHE A 44 -6.86 7.78 -1.29
N PRO A 45 -6.54 9.04 -1.68
CA PRO A 45 -7.42 9.86 -2.50
C PRO A 45 -7.69 9.30 -3.91
N ALA A 46 -6.81 8.43 -4.40
CA ALA A 46 -6.97 7.77 -5.69
C ALA A 46 -6.26 6.41 -5.70
N ALA A 47 -6.80 5.47 -6.48
CA ALA A 47 -6.27 4.11 -6.60
C ALA A 47 -4.81 4.06 -7.06
N ILE A 48 -4.33 5.06 -7.81
CA ILE A 48 -2.94 5.14 -8.26
C ILE A 48 -1.96 5.32 -7.09
N TYR A 49 -2.39 6.02 -6.03
CA TYR A 49 -1.58 6.18 -4.81
C TYR A 49 -1.48 4.85 -4.06
N ALA A 50 -2.60 4.15 -3.87
CA ALA A 50 -2.60 2.83 -3.24
C ALA A 50 -1.68 1.86 -3.99
N GLN A 51 -1.77 1.79 -5.33
CA GLN A 51 -0.87 0.99 -6.16
C GLN A 51 0.61 1.39 -5.98
N GLY A 52 0.90 2.69 -5.97
CA GLY A 52 2.25 3.19 -5.74
C GLY A 52 2.82 2.74 -4.39
N PHE A 53 2.03 2.87 -3.32
CA PHE A 53 2.46 2.46 -1.99
C PHE A 53 2.54 0.94 -1.80
N ILE A 54 1.63 0.16 -2.40
CA ILE A 54 1.74 -1.31 -2.44
C ILE A 54 3.08 -1.71 -3.05
N ARG A 55 3.44 -1.09 -4.17
CA ARG A 55 4.72 -1.35 -4.84
C ARG A 55 5.91 -0.98 -3.96
N LEU A 56 5.96 0.25 -3.46
CA LEU A 56 7.06 0.73 -2.62
C LEU A 56 7.23 -0.12 -1.36
N TYR A 57 6.13 -0.49 -0.72
CA TYR A 57 6.16 -1.34 0.47
C TYR A 57 6.67 -2.73 0.11
N ALA A 58 6.12 -3.39 -0.92
CA ALA A 58 6.58 -4.71 -1.36
C ALA A 58 8.09 -4.72 -1.65
N GLU A 59 8.59 -3.75 -2.43
CA GLU A 59 10.02 -3.61 -2.73
C GLU A 59 10.84 -3.40 -1.44
N CYS A 60 10.39 -2.54 -0.52
CA CYS A 60 11.02 -2.31 0.79
C CYS A 60 11.14 -3.60 1.61
N VAL A 61 10.09 -4.43 1.63
CA VAL A 61 10.11 -5.73 2.33
C VAL A 61 10.62 -6.90 1.49
N GLY A 62 11.16 -6.63 0.29
CA GLY A 62 11.78 -7.66 -0.55
C GLY A 62 10.79 -8.66 -1.16
N LEU A 63 9.53 -8.26 -1.33
CA LEU A 63 8.52 -9.00 -2.07
C LEU A 63 8.46 -8.54 -3.53
N ASP A 64 7.99 -9.43 -4.41
CA ASP A 64 7.57 -9.03 -5.75
C ASP A 64 6.26 -8.23 -5.68
N PRO A 65 6.21 -6.98 -6.17
CA PRO A 65 4.99 -6.19 -6.19
C PRO A 65 3.94 -6.69 -7.21
N GLN A 66 4.32 -7.41 -8.27
CA GLN A 66 3.39 -7.73 -9.36
C GLN A 66 2.15 -8.53 -8.91
N PRO A 67 2.28 -9.62 -8.11
CA PRO A 67 1.13 -10.38 -7.65
C PRO A 67 0.19 -9.55 -6.75
N LEU A 68 0.75 -8.67 -5.91
CA LEU A 68 0.00 -7.80 -5.00
C LEU A 68 -0.79 -6.73 -5.78
N LEU A 69 -0.16 -6.14 -6.80
CA LEU A 69 -0.80 -5.17 -7.69
C LEU A 69 -1.90 -5.81 -8.53
N GLN A 70 -1.70 -7.05 -9.00
CA GLN A 70 -2.72 -7.80 -9.71
C GLN A 70 -3.91 -8.11 -8.81
N ALA A 71 -3.66 -8.62 -7.59
CA ALA A 71 -4.70 -8.86 -6.60
C ALA A 71 -5.49 -7.58 -6.28
N TYR A 72 -4.80 -6.44 -6.16
CA TYR A 72 -5.44 -5.14 -5.93
C TYR A 72 -6.36 -4.74 -7.07
N ARG A 73 -5.91 -4.89 -8.33
CA ARG A 73 -6.71 -4.54 -9.52
C ARG A 73 -7.93 -5.45 -9.69
N THR A 74 -7.77 -6.74 -9.40
CA THR A 74 -8.88 -7.69 -9.46
C THR A 74 -9.90 -7.42 -8.35
N GLY A 75 -9.46 -7.19 -7.11
CA GLY A 75 -10.36 -6.85 -6.00
C GLY A 75 -11.04 -5.48 -6.17
N ALA A 76 -10.35 -4.49 -6.73
CA ALA A 76 -10.93 -3.19 -7.05
C ALA A 76 -11.95 -3.25 -8.20
N ALA A 77 -11.87 -4.25 -9.08
CA ALA A 77 -12.86 -4.44 -10.14
C ALA A 77 -14.23 -4.92 -9.60
N GLU A 78 -14.26 -5.54 -8.41
CA GLU A 78 -15.50 -5.94 -7.73
C GLU A 78 -16.09 -4.81 -6.84
N GLY A 79 -15.36 -3.71 -6.64
CA GLY A 79 -15.78 -2.55 -5.85
C GLY A 79 -15.55 -1.25 -6.62
N VAL A 80 -16.40 -0.96 -7.60
CA VAL A 80 -16.34 0.30 -8.35
C VAL A 80 -16.64 1.48 -7.42
N ALA A 81 -15.62 2.25 -7.09
CA ALA A 81 -15.76 3.68 -6.81
C ALA A 81 -14.96 4.47 -7.86
N PRO A 82 -15.63 5.18 -8.78
CA PRO A 82 -15.00 6.15 -9.65
C PRO A 82 -15.10 7.53 -8.99
N ALA A 83 -13.99 8.25 -8.87
CA ALA A 83 -13.90 9.65 -9.28
C ALA A 83 -12.53 10.20 -8.91
N ALA A 84 -11.78 10.51 -9.95
CA ALA A 84 -10.72 11.49 -9.89
C ALA A 84 -11.25 12.85 -9.44
N SER A 85 -10.54 13.50 -8.52
CA SER A 85 -10.42 14.95 -8.49
C SER A 85 -8.99 15.32 -8.06
N ALA A 86 -8.28 15.93 -9.01
CA ALA A 86 -6.90 16.43 -9.00
C ALA A 86 -6.60 17.51 -7.93
N PRO A 87 -5.45 18.22 -7.96
CA PRO A 87 -4.05 17.76 -7.93
C PRO A 87 -3.23 18.37 -6.75
N ALA A 88 -1.99 17.89 -6.62
CA ALA A 88 -0.78 18.62 -6.19
C ALA A 88 -0.69 19.25 -4.78
N GLY A 89 0.37 18.88 -4.05
CA GLY A 89 0.81 19.61 -2.85
C GLY A 89 2.12 19.11 -2.28
N ALA A 90 3.23 19.57 -2.86
CA ALA A 90 4.55 19.83 -2.27
C ALA A 90 5.15 18.83 -1.24
N ARG A 91 6.23 18.17 -1.66
CA ARG A 91 7.35 17.87 -0.74
C ARG A 91 8.01 19.21 -0.38
N ALA A 92 8.14 19.48 0.91
CA ALA A 92 9.01 20.53 1.45
C ALA A 92 10.40 19.95 1.73
#